data_AF-A0A1G1Z4M1-F1
#
_entry.id   AF-A0A1G1Z4M1-F1
#
_cell.length_a   1.000
_cell.length_b   1.000
_cell.length_c   1.000
_cell.angle_alpha   90.00
_cell.angle_beta   90.00
_cell.angle_gamma   90.00
#
_symmetry.space_group_name_H-M   'P 1'
#
loop_
_entity.id
_entity.type
_entity.pdbx_description
1 polymer ?
#
loop_
_entity_poly.entity_id
_entity_poly.type
_entity_poly.pdbx_seq_one_letter_code
_entity_poly.pdbx_strand_id
1 'polypeptide(L)'
;MFYFLVGIIVVILGASYFLVGRSFFIRRKHILLTSIFLIVLAWLVYQASLVYFAWLIDLQGRYLLPPYREIAYFLQYVGFRIFVPYIVSFLAGVIFFFAAKFLNRKYDERFFEPEEPYFLALSLFLLGHPGWLVYLVAVFVAYFFFHIIHAFIANRTDRLPFYHFWLPVALFVILLNEFWFSHTGFWSLMGFGKLM
;
A
#
# COMPACT_ATOMS: atom_id res chain seq x y z
N MET A 1 12.63 6.21 4.18
CA MET A 1 11.89 6.80 5.33
C MET A 1 10.37 6.62 5.27
N PHE A 2 9.70 6.79 4.12
CA PHE A 2 8.26 6.53 3.98
C PHE A 2 7.88 5.08 4.33
N TYR A 3 8.60 4.12 3.75
CA TYR A 3 8.35 2.70 3.92
C TYR A 3 8.52 2.24 5.37
N PHE A 4 9.37 2.92 6.14
CA PHE A 4 9.51 2.70 7.58
C PHE A 4 8.23 3.14 8.33
N LEU A 5 7.67 4.30 7.99
CA LEU A 5 6.44 4.82 8.60
C LEU A 5 5.22 3.96 8.23
N VAL A 6 5.11 3.53 6.97
CA VAL A 6 4.08 2.57 6.55
C VAL A 6 4.28 1.22 7.24
N GLY A 7 5.52 0.75 7.38
CA GLY A 7 5.85 -0.47 8.11
C GLY A 7 5.39 -0.39 9.56
N ILE A 8 5.63 0.73 10.25
CA ILE A 8 5.11 0.97 11.60
C ILE A 8 3.59 0.94 11.63
N ILE A 9 2.90 1.56 10.68
CA ILE A 9 1.43 1.51 10.60
C ILE A 9 0.95 0.07 10.44
N VAL A 10 1.56 -0.71 9.56
CA VAL A 10 1.22 -2.12 9.33
C VAL A 10 1.46 -2.95 10.59
N VAL A 11 2.58 -2.74 11.29
CA VAL A 11 2.90 -3.43 12.54
C VAL A 11 1.92 -3.04 13.65
N ILE A 12 1.57 -1.76 13.81
CA ILE A 12 0.61 -1.30 14.82
C ILE A 12 -0.78 -1.85 14.52
N LEU A 13 -1.21 -1.87 13.25
CA LEU A 13 -2.49 -2.45 12.85
C LEU A 13 -2.54 -3.96 13.08
N GLY A 14 -1.46 -4.66 12.72
CA GLY A 14 -1.31 -6.08 13.03
C GLY A 14 -1.38 -6.31 14.54
N ALA A 15 -0.52 -5.64 15.32
CA ALA A 15 -0.45 -5.79 16.77
C ALA A 15 -1.77 -5.42 17.45
N SER A 16 -2.43 -4.33 17.07
CA SER A 16 -3.73 -3.94 17.65
C SER A 16 -4.82 -4.97 17.35
N TYR A 17 -4.81 -5.56 16.16
CA TYR A 17 -5.74 -6.64 15.83
C TYR A 17 -5.46 -7.92 16.63
N PHE A 18 -4.18 -8.34 16.72
CA PHE A 18 -3.79 -9.55 17.45
C PHE A 18 -3.95 -9.42 18.97
N LEU A 19 -3.60 -8.26 19.56
CA LEU A 19 -3.56 -8.06 21.01
C LEU A 19 -4.90 -7.59 21.59
N VAL A 20 -5.62 -6.71 20.89
CA VAL A 20 -6.89 -6.12 21.39
C VAL A 20 -8.11 -6.86 20.82
N GLY A 21 -7.91 -7.60 19.73
CA GLY A 21 -8.91 -8.46 19.13
C GLY A 21 -9.81 -7.77 18.09
N ARG A 22 -10.54 -8.60 17.36
CA ARG A 22 -11.41 -8.24 16.22
C ARG A 22 -12.41 -7.14 16.56
N SER A 23 -12.94 -7.13 17.79
CA SER A 23 -13.96 -6.18 18.26
C SER A 23 -13.49 -4.72 18.27
N PHE A 24 -12.21 -4.48 18.54
CA PHE A 24 -11.63 -3.13 18.53
C PHE A 24 -11.62 -2.53 17.12
N PHE A 25 -11.15 -3.32 16.14
CA PHE A 25 -11.09 -2.88 14.75
C PHE A 25 -12.49 -2.59 14.20
N ILE A 26 -13.46 -3.50 14.41
CA ILE A 26 -14.83 -3.30 13.94
C ILE A 26 -15.42 -1.98 14.46
N ARG A 27 -15.21 -1.68 15.76
CA ARG A 27 -15.79 -0.49 16.41
C ARG A 27 -15.12 0.81 15.97
N ARG A 28 -13.81 0.80 15.67
CA ARG A 28 -13.04 2.02 15.36
C ARG A 28 -12.52 2.11 13.93
N LYS A 29 -12.91 1.20 13.03
CA LYS A 29 -12.42 1.13 11.63
C LYS A 29 -12.44 2.47 10.90
N HIS A 30 -13.50 3.25 11.02
CA HIS A 30 -13.60 4.54 10.32
C HIS A 30 -12.57 5.55 10.82
N ILE A 31 -12.36 5.61 12.13
CA ILE A 31 -11.34 6.47 12.74
C ILE A 31 -9.95 6.01 12.28
N LEU A 32 -9.66 4.71 12.36
CA LEU A 32 -8.37 4.15 11.95
C LEU A 32 -8.06 4.43 10.48
N LEU A 33 -9.00 4.12 9.57
CA LEU A 33 -8.83 4.32 8.13
C LEU A 33 -8.65 5.80 7.79
N THR A 34 -9.42 6.69 8.42
CA THR A 34 -9.30 8.14 8.22
C THR A 34 -7.95 8.64 8.72
N SER A 35 -7.50 8.20 9.90
CA SER A 35 -6.18 8.56 10.43
C SER A 35 -5.05 8.11 9.50
N ILE A 36 -5.12 6.88 8.97
CA ILE A 36 -4.11 6.37 8.05
C ILE A 36 -4.09 7.19 6.75
N PHE A 37 -5.27 7.50 6.20
CA PHE A 37 -5.38 8.34 5.02
C PHE A 37 -4.75 9.72 5.24
N LEU A 38 -5.04 10.37 6.38
CA LEU A 38 -4.47 11.68 6.72
C LEU A 38 -2.96 11.62 6.92
N ILE A 39 -2.44 10.57 7.55
CA ILE A 39 -1.00 10.36 7.72
C ILE A 39 -0.30 10.21 6.37
N VAL A 40 -0.85 9.38 5.47
CA VAL A 40 -0.31 9.22 4.12
C VAL A 40 -0.36 10.55 3.37
N LEU A 41 -1.48 11.28 3.42
CA LEU A 41 -1.61 12.58 2.76
C LEU A 41 -0.58 13.60 3.29
N ALA A 42 -0.44 13.72 4.61
CA ALA A 42 0.55 14.60 5.24
C ALA A 42 1.98 14.23 4.80
N TRP A 43 2.26 12.93 4.67
CA TRP A 43 3.53 12.46 4.14
C TRP A 43 3.77 12.86 2.68
N LEU A 44 2.77 12.71 1.80
CA LEU A 44 2.90 13.12 0.40
C LEU A 44 3.17 14.62 0.25
N VAL A 45 2.50 15.44 1.07
CA VAL A 45 2.75 16.89 1.13
C VAL A 45 4.17 17.17 1.64
N TYR A 46 4.63 16.46 2.66
CA TYR A 46 5.99 16.58 3.15
C TYR A 46 7.04 16.23 2.07
N GLN A 47 6.82 15.15 1.31
CA GLN A 47 7.68 14.77 0.19
C GLN A 47 7.70 15.83 -0.92
N ALA A 48 6.54 16.38 -1.28
CA ALA A 48 6.45 17.48 -2.22
C ALA A 48 7.29 18.68 -1.78
N SER A 49 7.21 19.06 -0.50
CA SER A 49 8.01 20.14 0.08
C SER A 49 9.51 19.83 0.02
N LEU A 50 9.93 18.59 0.32
CA LEU A 50 11.34 18.20 0.21
C LEU A 50 11.86 18.32 -1.23
N VAL A 51 11.08 17.92 -2.24
CA VAL A 51 11.45 18.11 -3.65
C VAL A 51 11.60 19.58 -3.99
N TYR A 52 10.69 20.44 -3.51
CA TYR A 52 10.78 21.88 -3.72
C TYR A 52 12.09 22.45 -3.16
N PHE A 53 12.41 22.13 -1.90
CA PHE A 53 13.64 22.61 -1.27
C PHE A 53 14.90 22.02 -1.91
N ALA A 54 14.86 20.76 -2.34
CA ALA A 54 15.97 20.15 -3.07
C ALA A 54 16.26 20.91 -4.38
N TRP A 55 15.21 21.25 -5.15
CA TRP A 55 15.35 22.04 -6.37
C TRP A 55 15.80 23.47 -6.10
N LEU A 56 15.42 24.05 -4.96
CA LEU A 56 15.85 25.39 -4.58
C LEU A 56 17.35 25.44 -4.24
N ILE A 57 17.89 24.39 -3.61
CA ILE A 57 19.29 24.35 -3.20
C ILE A 57 20.20 24.04 -4.41
N ASP A 58 19.80 23.07 -5.25
CA ASP A 58 20.57 22.62 -6.41
C ASP A 58 20.68 23.65 -7.54
N LEU A 59 21.84 23.72 -8.21
CA LEU A 59 22.10 24.72 -9.23
C LEU A 59 21.24 24.50 -10.49
N GLN A 60 20.99 23.24 -10.85
CA GLN A 60 20.15 22.89 -12.01
C GLN A 60 18.66 22.93 -11.66
N GLY A 61 18.31 22.47 -10.46
CA GLY A 61 16.94 22.48 -9.94
C GLY A 61 16.31 23.87 -9.90
N ARG A 62 17.08 24.93 -9.64
CA ARG A 62 16.55 26.31 -9.63
C ARG A 62 15.94 26.73 -10.96
N TYR A 63 16.45 26.22 -12.09
CA TYR A 63 15.90 26.51 -13.40
C TYR A 63 14.54 25.84 -13.66
N LEU A 64 14.16 24.89 -12.80
CA LEU A 64 12.84 24.22 -12.83
C LEU A 64 11.80 24.95 -11.97
N LEU A 65 12.18 26.02 -11.28
CA LEU A 65 11.33 26.82 -10.40
C LEU A 65 11.19 28.27 -10.91
N PRO A 66 10.23 29.04 -10.40
CA PRO A 66 10.16 30.48 -10.64
C PRO A 66 11.45 31.19 -10.20
N PRO A 67 11.94 32.20 -10.97
CA PRO A 67 11.29 32.85 -12.12
C PRO A 67 11.52 32.16 -13.49
N TYR A 68 12.32 31.09 -13.56
CA TYR A 68 12.74 30.47 -14.83
C TYR A 68 11.66 29.57 -15.46
N ARG A 69 10.81 28.97 -14.62
CA ARG A 69 9.65 28.16 -15.01
C ARG A 69 8.45 28.54 -14.17
N GLU A 70 7.24 28.35 -14.71
CA GLU A 70 6.01 28.57 -13.96
C GLU A 70 5.86 27.56 -12.81
N ILE A 71 5.26 27.98 -11.71
CA ILE A 71 4.97 27.09 -10.56
C ILE A 71 4.10 25.88 -10.96
N ALA A 72 3.30 26.02 -12.01
CA ALA A 72 2.49 24.95 -12.58
C ALA A 72 3.34 23.74 -13.00
N TYR A 73 4.57 23.96 -13.51
CA TYR A 73 5.49 22.87 -13.86
C TYR A 73 5.85 22.02 -12.63
N PHE A 74 6.20 22.66 -11.53
CA PHE A 74 6.50 21.97 -10.28
C PHE A 74 5.28 21.20 -9.74
N LEU A 75 4.10 21.82 -9.75
CA LEU A 75 2.85 21.17 -9.31
C LEU A 75 2.52 19.94 -10.17
N GLN A 76 2.70 20.03 -11.49
CA GLN A 76 2.53 18.88 -12.39
C GLN A 76 3.55 17.78 -12.08
N TYR A 77 4.83 18.15 -11.92
CA TYR A 77 5.89 17.18 -11.60
C TYR A 77 5.57 16.41 -10.33
N VAL A 78 5.31 17.12 -9.23
CA VAL A 78 4.94 16.52 -7.95
C VAL A 78 3.63 15.75 -8.04
N GLY A 79 2.63 16.28 -8.74
CA GLY A 79 1.35 15.62 -8.96
C GLY A 79 1.53 14.24 -9.59
N PHE A 80 2.21 14.17 -10.74
CA PHE A 80 2.44 12.91 -11.44
C PHE A 80 3.41 11.97 -10.73
N ARG A 81 4.44 12.49 -10.07
CA ARG A 81 5.48 11.66 -9.46
C ARG A 81 5.15 11.18 -8.06
N ILE A 82 4.48 12.00 -7.26
CA ILE A 82 4.23 11.73 -5.84
C ILE A 82 2.77 11.34 -5.62
N PHE A 83 1.80 12.11 -6.15
CA PHE A 83 0.39 11.90 -5.81
C PHE A 83 -0.29 10.84 -6.67
N VAL A 84 -0.07 10.85 -7.98
CA VAL A 84 -0.71 9.91 -8.93
C VAL A 84 -0.51 8.44 -8.54
N PRO A 85 0.68 7.97 -8.11
CA PRO A 85 0.86 6.59 -7.64
C PRO A 85 -0.13 6.17 -6.54
N TYR A 86 -0.43 7.06 -5.60
CA TYR A 86 -1.37 6.79 -4.50
C TYR A 86 -2.82 7.01 -4.89
N ILE A 87 -3.10 7.90 -5.83
CA ILE A 87 -4.45 8.03 -6.42
C ILE A 87 -4.81 6.75 -7.16
N VAL A 88 -3.90 6.22 -7.98
CA VAL A 88 -4.09 4.96 -8.70
C VAL A 88 -4.26 3.80 -7.73
N SER A 89 -3.42 3.70 -6.70
CA SER A 89 -3.55 2.64 -5.70
C SER A 89 -4.81 2.76 -4.85
N PHE A 90 -5.25 3.97 -4.54
CA PHE A 90 -6.52 4.23 -3.85
C PHE A 90 -7.71 3.78 -4.69
N LEU A 91 -7.76 4.15 -5.98
CA LEU A 91 -8.81 3.71 -6.90
C LEU A 91 -8.82 2.18 -7.03
N ALA A 92 -7.65 1.55 -7.16
CA ALA A 92 -7.54 0.10 -7.14
C ALA A 92 -8.08 -0.49 -5.82
N GLY A 93 -7.67 0.04 -4.67
CA GLY A 93 -8.16 -0.38 -3.37
C GLY A 93 -9.68 -0.29 -3.24
N VAL A 94 -10.29 0.80 -3.71
CA VAL A 94 -11.76 0.99 -3.74
C VAL A 94 -12.44 -0.03 -4.64
N ILE A 95 -11.92 -0.26 -5.85
CA ILE A 95 -12.45 -1.27 -6.78
C ILE A 95 -12.42 -2.66 -6.14
N PHE A 96 -11.26 -3.06 -5.60
CA PHE A 96 -11.08 -4.37 -4.96
C PHE A 96 -11.92 -4.51 -3.69
N PHE A 97 -12.11 -3.44 -2.91
CA PHE A 97 -12.98 -3.45 -1.74
C PHE A 97 -14.43 -3.79 -2.12
N PHE A 98 -14.98 -3.08 -3.11
CA PHE A 98 -16.35 -3.30 -3.54
C PHE A 98 -16.51 -4.65 -4.25
N ALA A 99 -15.53 -5.05 -5.08
CA ALA A 99 -15.52 -6.36 -5.72
C ALA A 99 -15.50 -7.48 -4.67
N ALA A 100 -14.61 -7.41 -3.67
CA ALA A 100 -14.52 -8.39 -2.60
C ALA A 100 -15.83 -8.46 -1.80
N LYS A 101 -16.43 -7.33 -1.42
CA LYS A 101 -17.72 -7.32 -0.71
C LYS A 101 -18.86 -7.87 -1.56
N PHE A 102 -18.93 -7.48 -2.83
CA PHE A 102 -19.97 -7.93 -3.74
C PHE A 102 -19.90 -9.45 -3.94
N LEU A 103 -18.70 -9.98 -4.25
CA LEU A 103 -18.48 -11.41 -4.37
C LEU A 103 -18.75 -12.12 -3.04
N ASN A 104 -18.28 -11.60 -1.92
CA ASN A 104 -18.49 -12.26 -0.64
C ASN A 104 -19.99 -12.38 -0.29
N ARG A 105 -20.78 -11.33 -0.55
CA ARG A 105 -22.24 -11.38 -0.36
C ARG A 105 -22.95 -12.31 -1.34
N LYS A 106 -22.48 -12.36 -2.59
CA LYS A 106 -23.06 -13.23 -3.62
C LYS A 106 -22.89 -14.72 -3.30
N TYR A 107 -21.90 -15.08 -2.51
CA TYR A 107 -21.55 -16.46 -2.19
C TYR A 107 -21.54 -16.72 -0.67
N ASP A 108 -22.50 -16.14 0.05
CA ASP A 108 -22.77 -16.42 1.48
C ASP A 108 -21.53 -16.34 2.39
N GLU A 109 -20.71 -15.30 2.20
CA GLU A 109 -19.49 -15.02 2.97
C GLU A 109 -18.41 -16.12 2.91
N ARG A 110 -18.45 -16.95 1.86
CA ARG A 110 -17.54 -18.07 1.65
C ARG A 110 -16.09 -17.67 1.34
N PHE A 111 -15.84 -16.45 0.85
CA PHE A 111 -14.52 -16.05 0.36
C PHE A 111 -13.71 -15.26 1.37
N PHE A 112 -14.33 -14.28 2.02
CA PHE A 112 -13.65 -13.35 2.92
C PHE A 112 -14.37 -13.22 4.25
N GLU A 113 -13.61 -13.00 5.32
CA GLU A 113 -14.20 -12.51 6.57
C GLU A 113 -14.66 -11.05 6.40
N PRO A 114 -15.68 -10.57 7.14
CA PRO A 114 -16.18 -9.20 7.07
C PRO A 114 -15.13 -8.07 7.10
N GLU A 115 -13.99 -8.27 7.76
CA GLU A 115 -12.90 -7.29 7.90
C GLU A 115 -11.85 -7.39 6.79
N GLU A 116 -11.68 -8.56 6.17
CA GLU A 116 -10.63 -8.82 5.17
C GLU A 116 -10.69 -7.86 3.96
N PRO A 117 -11.86 -7.50 3.40
CA PRO A 117 -11.92 -6.50 2.34
C PRO A 117 -11.30 -5.16 2.74
N TYR A 118 -11.40 -4.76 4.01
CA TYR A 118 -10.80 -3.52 4.50
C TYR A 118 -9.27 -3.62 4.54
N PHE A 119 -8.72 -4.76 5.01
CA PHE A 119 -7.28 -4.98 5.01
C PHE A 119 -6.71 -5.08 3.60
N LEU A 120 -7.40 -5.77 2.68
CA LEU A 120 -7.04 -5.81 1.26
C LEU A 120 -6.95 -4.39 0.69
N ALA A 121 -8.02 -3.60 0.81
CA ALA A 121 -8.08 -2.25 0.26
C ALA A 121 -7.02 -1.33 0.87
N LEU A 122 -6.82 -1.44 2.18
CA LEU A 122 -5.82 -0.66 2.90
C LEU A 122 -4.40 -1.00 2.45
N SER A 123 -4.07 -2.30 2.34
CA SER A 123 -2.76 -2.73 1.86
C SER A 123 -2.49 -2.22 0.45
N LEU A 124 -3.45 -2.37 -0.48
CA LEU A 124 -3.33 -1.85 -1.84
C LEU A 124 -3.03 -0.34 -1.84
N PHE A 125 -3.77 0.43 -1.04
CA PHE A 125 -3.56 1.87 -0.92
C PHE A 125 -2.15 2.21 -0.40
N LEU A 126 -1.75 1.61 0.72
CA LEU A 126 -0.48 1.88 1.41
C LEU A 126 0.76 1.59 0.57
N LEU A 127 0.69 0.56 -0.28
CA LEU A 127 1.79 0.14 -1.14
C LEU A 127 2.05 1.12 -2.30
N GLY A 128 1.05 1.91 -2.70
CA GLY A 128 1.17 2.77 -3.88
C GLY A 128 1.31 1.98 -5.18
N HIS A 129 1.15 2.65 -6.32
CA HIS A 129 1.50 2.07 -7.62
C HIS A 129 3.01 2.25 -7.89
N PRO A 130 3.69 1.27 -8.53
CA PRO A 130 3.23 -0.07 -8.94
C PRO A 130 3.28 -1.16 -7.86
N GLY A 131 3.68 -0.85 -6.62
CA GLY A 131 3.86 -1.83 -5.55
C GLY A 131 2.65 -2.73 -5.27
N TRP A 132 1.43 -2.19 -5.40
CA TRP A 132 0.20 -2.96 -5.20
C TRP A 132 0.03 -4.15 -6.16
N LEU A 133 0.60 -4.08 -7.37
CA LEU A 133 0.56 -5.19 -8.34
C LEU A 133 1.40 -6.38 -7.85
N VAL A 134 2.63 -6.09 -7.43
CA VAL A 134 3.53 -7.09 -6.84
C VAL A 134 2.91 -7.70 -5.59
N TYR A 135 2.23 -6.87 -4.79
CA TYR A 135 1.52 -7.31 -3.61
C TYR A 135 0.41 -8.33 -3.89
N LEU A 136 -0.45 -8.08 -4.88
CA LEU A 136 -1.51 -9.04 -5.22
C LEU A 136 -0.92 -10.40 -5.59
N VAL A 137 0.11 -10.40 -6.45
CA VAL A 137 0.81 -11.64 -6.83
C VAL A 137 1.41 -12.32 -5.59
N ALA A 138 2.10 -11.56 -4.74
CA ALA A 138 2.73 -12.08 -3.54
C ALA A 138 1.72 -12.70 -2.56
N VAL A 139 0.55 -12.09 -2.35
CA VAL A 139 -0.49 -12.65 -1.47
C VAL A 139 -1.04 -13.95 -2.03
N PHE A 140 -1.33 -14.03 -3.33
CA PHE A 140 -1.82 -15.27 -3.93
C PHE A 140 -0.79 -16.39 -3.82
N VAL A 141 0.48 -16.08 -4.09
CA VAL A 141 1.59 -17.06 -3.98
C VAL A 141 1.76 -17.52 -2.53
N ALA A 142 1.80 -16.59 -1.57
CA ALA A 142 1.94 -16.92 -0.15
C ALA A 142 0.77 -17.79 0.36
N TYR A 143 -0.46 -17.43 -0.02
CA TYR A 143 -1.63 -18.21 0.35
C TYR A 143 -1.61 -19.61 -0.26
N PHE A 144 -1.24 -19.72 -1.54
CA PHE A 144 -1.16 -21.01 -2.24
C PHE A 144 -0.17 -21.95 -1.55
N PHE A 145 1.05 -21.48 -1.23
CA PHE A 145 2.04 -22.29 -0.52
C PHE A 145 1.57 -22.68 0.86
N PHE A 146 0.96 -21.75 1.61
CA PHE A 146 0.47 -22.06 2.95
C PHE A 146 -0.68 -23.07 2.92
N HIS A 147 -1.57 -22.98 1.92
CA HIS A 147 -2.64 -23.94 1.73
C HIS A 147 -2.13 -25.34 1.42
N ILE A 148 -1.10 -25.47 0.55
CA ILE A 148 -0.43 -26.75 0.30
C ILE A 148 0.15 -27.32 1.59
N ILE A 149 0.93 -26.53 2.33
CA ILE A 149 1.56 -26.97 3.59
C ILE A 149 0.49 -27.47 4.57
N HIS A 150 -0.60 -26.72 4.73
CA HIS A 150 -1.67 -27.10 5.65
C HIS A 150 -2.44 -28.35 5.20
N ALA A 151 -2.73 -28.47 3.90
CA ALA A 151 -3.42 -29.63 3.35
C ALA A 151 -2.60 -30.92 3.51
N PHE A 152 -1.30 -30.87 3.24
CA PHE A 152 -0.44 -32.06 3.27
C PHE A 152 0.08 -32.42 4.66
N ILE A 153 0.35 -31.43 5.53
CA ILE A 153 0.96 -31.68 6.85
C ILE A 153 -0.11 -31.81 7.94
N ALA A 154 -1.12 -30.95 7.92
CA ALA A 154 -2.11 -30.90 9.00
C ALA A 154 -3.33 -31.79 8.73
N ASN A 155 -3.48 -32.37 7.52
CA ASN A 155 -4.66 -33.12 7.07
C ASN A 155 -5.99 -32.41 7.36
N ARG A 156 -5.96 -31.07 7.40
CA ARG A 156 -7.14 -30.25 7.66
C ARG A 156 -7.65 -29.66 6.37
N THR A 157 -8.91 -29.94 6.09
CA THR A 157 -9.66 -29.38 4.95
C THR A 157 -10.37 -28.07 5.31
N ASP A 158 -10.20 -27.58 6.53
CA ASP A 158 -10.83 -26.35 7.00
C ASP A 158 -10.33 -25.15 6.19
N ARG A 159 -11.25 -24.21 5.93
CA ARG A 159 -10.93 -22.96 5.23
C ARG A 159 -9.94 -22.14 6.07
N LEU A 160 -8.82 -21.79 5.44
CA LEU A 160 -7.85 -20.88 6.03
C LEU A 160 -8.22 -19.42 5.70
N PRO A 161 -8.44 -18.56 6.70
CA PRO A 161 -8.71 -17.16 6.47
C PRO A 161 -7.46 -16.47 5.90
N PHE A 162 -7.67 -15.55 4.95
CA PHE A 162 -6.61 -14.76 4.34
C PHE A 162 -6.05 -13.69 5.28
N TYR A 163 -6.75 -13.42 6.38
CA TYR A 163 -6.46 -12.35 7.34
C TYR A 163 -4.98 -12.29 7.75
N HIS A 164 -4.34 -13.43 7.98
CA HIS A 164 -2.94 -13.50 8.40
C HIS A 164 -1.93 -13.10 7.32
N PHE A 165 -2.35 -13.01 6.05
CA PHE A 165 -1.47 -12.72 4.92
C PHE A 165 -1.55 -11.27 4.47
N TRP A 166 -2.70 -10.60 4.61
CA TRP A 166 -2.89 -9.27 4.02
C TRP A 166 -1.86 -8.24 4.49
N LEU A 167 -1.67 -8.11 5.81
CA LEU A 167 -0.76 -7.12 6.38
C LEU A 167 0.71 -7.59 6.35
N PRO A 168 1.06 -8.84 6.72
CA PRO A 168 2.45 -9.29 6.67
C PRO A 168 3.03 -9.34 5.26
N VAL A 169 2.26 -9.75 4.25
CA VAL A 169 2.73 -9.72 2.87
C VAL A 169 2.88 -8.27 2.37
N ALA A 170 2.02 -7.35 2.82
CA ALA A 170 2.19 -5.94 2.48
C ALA A 170 3.50 -5.40 3.05
N LEU A 171 3.80 -5.71 4.32
CA LEU A 171 5.07 -5.36 4.94
C LEU A 171 6.25 -5.96 4.18
N PHE A 172 6.18 -7.25 3.82
CA PHE A 172 7.22 -7.92 3.06
C PHE A 172 7.49 -7.25 1.70
N VAL A 173 6.43 -6.90 0.96
CA VAL A 173 6.56 -6.23 -0.34
C VAL A 173 7.11 -4.81 -0.19
N ILE A 174 6.74 -4.10 0.88
CA ILE A 174 7.32 -2.80 1.23
C ILE A 174 8.83 -2.92 1.47
N LEU A 175 9.28 -3.91 2.23
CA LEU A 175 10.70 -4.14 2.49
C LEU A 175 11.44 -4.56 1.22
N LEU A 176 10.86 -5.45 0.40
CA LEU A 176 11.41 -5.83 -0.90
C LEU A 176 11.59 -4.63 -1.83
N ASN A 177 10.63 -3.70 -1.81
CA ASN A 177 10.71 -2.49 -2.62
C ASN A 177 11.88 -1.61 -2.18
N GLU A 178 12.00 -1.35 -0.88
CA GLU A 178 13.06 -0.49 -0.33
C GLU A 178 14.46 -1.09 -0.57
N PHE A 179 14.64 -2.39 -0.32
CA PHE A 179 15.97 -3.01 -0.34
C PHE A 179 16.40 -3.58 -1.70
N TRP A 180 15.47 -3.82 -2.64
CA TRP A 180 15.79 -4.53 -3.89
C TRP A 180 15.26 -3.83 -5.14
N PHE A 181 13.95 -3.63 -5.26
CA PHE A 181 13.37 -3.12 -6.51
C PHE A 181 13.77 -1.68 -6.79
N SER A 182 13.94 -0.87 -5.74
CA SER A 182 14.47 0.49 -5.83
C SER A 182 15.85 0.53 -6.50
N HIS A 183 16.69 -0.50 -6.35
CA HIS A 183 18.08 -0.51 -6.82
C HIS A 183 18.28 -1.13 -8.21
N THR A 184 17.42 -2.07 -8.61
CA THR A 184 17.60 -2.94 -9.80
C THR A 184 17.01 -2.38 -11.11
N GLY A 185 16.34 -1.22 -11.05
CA GLY A 185 15.65 -0.66 -12.22
C GLY A 185 14.34 -1.38 -12.58
N PHE A 186 13.91 -2.35 -11.77
CA PHE A 186 12.68 -3.12 -11.97
C PHE A 186 11.45 -2.23 -12.26
N TRP A 187 11.35 -1.08 -11.59
CA TRP A 187 10.26 -0.14 -11.78
C TRP A 187 10.25 0.55 -13.16
N SER A 188 11.40 0.70 -13.80
CA SER A 188 11.46 1.31 -15.14
C SER A 188 10.80 0.44 -16.20
N LEU A 189 10.80 -0.88 -16.02
CA LEU A 189 10.09 -1.84 -16.87
C LEU A 189 8.56 -1.66 -16.80
N MET A 190 8.06 -1.12 -15.68
CA MET A 190 6.64 -0.81 -15.48
C MET A 190 6.31 0.68 -15.72
N GLY A 191 7.23 1.42 -16.36
CA GLY A 191 7.04 2.82 -16.72
C GLY A 191 7.37 3.83 -15.62
N PHE A 192 7.94 3.40 -14.48
CA PHE A 192 8.31 4.27 -13.36
C PHE A 192 9.82 4.29 -13.16
N GLY A 193 10.49 5.28 -13.77
CA GLY A 193 11.93 5.50 -13.58
C GLY A 193 12.30 5.93 -12.15
N LYS A 194 13.54 5.60 -11.73
CA LYS A 194 14.14 5.98 -10.44
C LYS A 194 14.01 7.49 -10.16
N LEU A 195 13.76 7.83 -8.90
CA LEU A 195 14.17 9.12 -8.33
C LEU A 195 15.70 9.14 -8.29
N MET A 196 16.32 10.07 -9.02
CA MET A 196 17.67 10.54 -8.71
C MET A 196 17.59 11.49 -7.51
#